data_AF-A0A3D3R8Q3-F1
#
_entry.id   AF-A0A3D3R8Q3-F1
#
_cell.length_a   1.000
_cell.length_b   1.000
_cell.length_c   1.000
_cell.angle_alpha   90.00
_cell.angle_beta   90.00
_cell.angle_gamma   90.00
#
_symmetry.space_group_name_H-M   'P 1'
#
loop_
_entity.id
_entity.type
_entity.pdbx_description
1 polymer ?
#
loop_
_entity_poly.entity_id
_entity_poly.type
_entity_poly.pdbx_seq_one_letter_code
_entity_poly.pdbx_strand_id
1 'polypeptide(L)'
;VFEKQCANCHRLNGKGHVVGPDLAALTDQSKSFLLTSILDPNKAVDGRYASYLAVTDDGRINTGILVSEQSNSITLKAQQGKVQTILRTQLDELINSGKSLMPEGLEREIPPAAMADLLVYLQEHSAPLKYTYAGSVKPDVNYPDDPQNLKLVNRSTGSTRFNDGQWVGFRFTGTEPQPRIVIDLQRKIPVNALRIIYGVNHEPGSIHAPSSIEVAFSNNNKQYGNPHKFSGFDDHADGLGLYEIDRRTTVINIPEQRAQFVRIDFQGKQGWIFLSEISLASASSENQNVAVPVQPVEKAVNTKGAEPGTKIKALVAEVKVGTPDEYRNIPEIWRTAIAVGKRNQADEIRDLLEVSLPGPDKPLECWQAVVIGGGVINGITIAGDWPRSKIELLLKEKPELAVRWKQALLRAVKMAEDPNVKGGTRYDALRMVAMLDYDICQKQLKRYLNDASHAELQMGAVSGLGDIDVPTATADLIESLPVLTPRNQKIALLALIRTDARAIALLKAIQQQQHLAKLIDGELLQRLKTHQTAEVQQLANQIFD
;
A
#
# COMPACT_ATOMS: atom_id res chain seq x y z
N VAL A 1 -4.00 -7.74 -30.57
CA VAL A 1 -4.00 -7.99 -29.10
C VAL A 1 -3.85 -6.71 -28.30
N PHE A 2 -2.77 -5.93 -28.49
CA PHE A 2 -2.50 -4.70 -27.74
C PHE A 2 -3.71 -3.76 -27.64
N GLU A 3 -4.29 -3.35 -28.79
CA GLU A 3 -5.44 -2.42 -28.81
C GLU A 3 -6.68 -2.95 -28.08
N LYS A 4 -6.88 -4.27 -28.10
CA LYS A 4 -8.05 -4.90 -27.49
C LYS A 4 -7.91 -5.08 -25.98
N GLN A 5 -6.71 -5.47 -25.52
CA GLN A 5 -6.49 -5.89 -24.13
C GLN A 5 -5.70 -4.87 -23.33
N CYS A 6 -4.58 -4.39 -23.85
CA CYS A 6 -3.64 -3.55 -23.13
C CYS A 6 -4.01 -2.07 -23.21
N ALA A 7 -4.49 -1.60 -24.37
CA ALA A 7 -4.77 -0.19 -24.62
C ALA A 7 -5.89 0.39 -23.75
N ASN A 8 -6.75 -0.47 -23.18
CA ASN A 8 -7.76 -0.08 -22.19
C ASN A 8 -7.14 0.62 -20.98
N CYS A 9 -5.93 0.24 -20.59
CA CYS A 9 -5.26 0.76 -19.41
C CYS A 9 -3.94 1.45 -19.72
N HIS A 10 -3.24 1.03 -20.77
CA HIS A 10 -1.88 1.44 -21.07
C HIS A 10 -1.79 2.26 -22.34
N ARG A 11 -0.88 3.25 -22.33
CA ARG A 11 -0.55 4.02 -23.51
C ARG A 11 0.75 3.51 -24.13
N LEU A 12 0.76 3.44 -25.47
CA LEU A 12 1.95 3.15 -26.28
C LEU A 12 1.80 3.89 -27.62
N ASN A 13 2.79 4.69 -28.00
CA ASN A 13 2.80 5.45 -29.26
C ASN A 13 1.51 6.24 -29.54
N GLY A 14 1.00 6.92 -28.52
CA GLY A 14 -0.20 7.75 -28.62
C GLY A 14 -1.53 6.99 -28.65
N LYS A 15 -1.51 5.64 -28.62
CA LYS A 15 -2.71 4.81 -28.54
C LYS A 15 -2.95 4.32 -27.10
N GLY A 16 -4.22 4.23 -26.70
CA GLY A 16 -4.65 3.75 -25.39
C GLY A 16 -4.80 4.84 -24.32
N HIS A 17 -4.89 4.43 -23.06
CA HIS A 17 -5.20 5.31 -21.94
C HIS A 17 -4.08 5.35 -20.89
N VAL A 18 -4.08 6.39 -20.06
CA VAL A 18 -3.11 6.54 -18.95
C VAL A 18 -3.77 6.13 -17.64
N VAL A 19 -4.01 4.82 -17.49
CA VAL A 19 -4.54 4.22 -16.25
C VAL A 19 -3.43 3.41 -15.58
N GLY A 20 -2.82 2.49 -16.32
CA GLY A 20 -1.58 1.83 -15.95
C GLY A 20 -0.34 2.60 -16.42
N PRO A 21 0.86 2.06 -16.19
CA PRO A 21 2.11 2.62 -16.69
C PRO A 21 2.10 2.91 -18.19
N ASP A 22 2.76 4.00 -18.59
CA ASP A 22 3.06 4.25 -20.00
C ASP A 22 4.11 3.23 -20.46
N LEU A 23 3.76 2.38 -21.43
CA LEU A 23 4.61 1.25 -21.82
C LEU A 23 5.86 1.71 -22.55
N ALA A 24 5.80 2.85 -23.26
CA ALA A 24 6.99 3.46 -23.84
C ALA A 24 7.96 3.99 -22.77
N ALA A 25 7.50 4.09 -21.52
CA ALA A 25 8.26 4.57 -20.37
C ALA A 25 8.78 3.48 -19.44
N LEU A 26 8.44 2.21 -19.69
CA LEU A 26 8.96 1.11 -18.90
C LEU A 26 10.48 1.00 -19.09
N THR A 27 11.20 0.87 -17.98
CA THR A 27 12.66 0.75 -17.98
C THR A 27 13.12 -0.69 -18.13
N ASP A 28 12.35 -1.65 -17.57
CA ASP A 28 12.51 -3.08 -17.82
C ASP A 28 11.40 -3.51 -18.77
N GLN A 29 11.81 -4.00 -19.93
CA GLN A 29 10.94 -4.49 -21.00
C GLN A 29 11.39 -5.85 -21.50
N SER A 30 12.15 -6.58 -20.67
CA SER A 30 12.52 -7.95 -20.99
C SER A 30 11.24 -8.79 -21.18
N LYS A 31 11.29 -9.76 -22.11
CA LYS A 31 10.13 -10.63 -22.39
C LYS A 31 9.64 -11.34 -21.13
N SER A 32 10.57 -11.74 -20.26
CA SER A 32 10.27 -12.39 -18.98
C SER A 32 9.54 -11.45 -18.01
N PHE A 33 9.97 -10.20 -17.87
CA PHE A 33 9.31 -9.21 -17.02
C PHE A 33 7.90 -8.91 -17.53
N LEU A 34 7.75 -8.62 -18.83
CA LEU A 34 6.47 -8.32 -19.45
C LEU A 34 5.52 -9.52 -19.35
N LEU A 35 5.99 -10.73 -19.67
CA LEU A 35 5.18 -11.95 -19.58
C LEU A 35 4.74 -12.22 -18.13
N THR A 36 5.65 -12.11 -17.16
CA THR A 36 5.30 -12.26 -15.75
C THR A 36 4.26 -11.24 -15.32
N SER A 37 4.41 -9.97 -15.73
CA SER A 37 3.46 -8.91 -15.41
C SER A 37 2.09 -9.13 -16.05
N ILE A 38 2.03 -9.79 -17.22
CA ILE A 38 0.78 -10.12 -17.91
C ILE A 38 0.09 -11.33 -17.26
N LEU A 39 0.83 -12.37 -16.91
CA LEU A 39 0.28 -13.61 -16.36
C LEU A 39 -0.05 -13.50 -14.86
N ASP A 40 0.76 -12.75 -14.12
CA ASP A 40 0.62 -12.54 -12.68
C ASP A 40 0.76 -11.04 -12.35
N PRO A 41 -0.28 -10.24 -12.65
CA PRO A 41 -0.27 -8.79 -12.40
C PRO A 41 -0.22 -8.45 -10.90
N ASN A 42 -0.42 -9.43 -10.01
CA ASN A 42 -0.44 -9.25 -8.55
C ASN A 42 0.90 -9.58 -7.88
N LYS A 43 1.87 -10.14 -8.61
CA LYS A 43 3.20 -10.50 -8.10
C LYS A 43 3.95 -9.32 -7.46
N ALA A 44 3.79 -8.12 -8.01
CA ALA A 44 4.41 -6.90 -7.55
C ALA A 44 3.50 -5.70 -7.83
N VAL A 45 2.49 -5.50 -6.98
CA VAL A 45 1.54 -4.38 -7.12
C VAL A 45 2.19 -3.09 -6.63
N ASP A 46 2.43 -2.17 -7.56
CA ASP A 46 2.76 -0.79 -7.22
C ASP A 46 1.52 -0.09 -6.64
N GLY A 47 1.67 0.55 -5.49
CA GLY A 47 0.57 1.19 -4.76
C GLY A 47 -0.22 2.22 -5.58
N ARG A 48 0.38 2.82 -6.62
CA ARG A 48 -0.30 3.78 -7.52
C ARG A 48 -1.27 3.10 -8.50
N TYR A 49 -1.09 1.81 -8.75
CA TYR A 49 -1.98 1.02 -9.60
C TYR A 49 -2.79 -0.02 -8.81
N ALA A 50 -2.73 0.05 -7.47
CA ALA A 50 -3.61 -0.71 -6.61
C ALA A 50 -5.06 -0.35 -6.92
N SER A 51 -5.88 -1.38 -7.08
CA SER A 51 -7.31 -1.25 -7.33
C SER A 51 -8.02 -0.89 -6.04
N TYR A 52 -8.81 0.18 -6.09
CA TYR A 52 -9.71 0.61 -5.05
C TYR A 52 -11.15 0.26 -5.43
N LEU A 53 -11.88 -0.23 -4.44
CA LEU A 53 -13.32 -0.44 -4.50
C LEU A 53 -13.99 0.67 -3.70
N ALA A 54 -14.66 1.59 -4.38
CA ALA A 54 -15.51 2.61 -3.76
C ALA A 54 -16.96 2.15 -3.82
N VAL A 55 -17.48 1.72 -2.67
CA VAL A 55 -18.90 1.44 -2.47
C VAL A 55 -19.56 2.76 -2.09
N THR A 56 -20.52 3.20 -2.90
CA THR A 56 -21.29 4.42 -2.62
C THR A 56 -22.55 4.10 -1.83
N ASP A 57 -23.09 5.08 -1.12
CA ASP A 57 -24.27 4.93 -0.26
C ASP A 57 -25.53 4.49 -1.04
N ASP A 58 -25.55 4.71 -2.36
CA ASP A 58 -26.61 4.23 -3.27
C ASP A 58 -26.37 2.81 -3.81
N GLY A 59 -25.39 2.08 -3.24
CA GLY A 59 -25.07 0.70 -3.56
C GLY A 59 -24.24 0.51 -4.83
N ARG A 60 -23.79 1.57 -5.50
CA ARG A 60 -22.91 1.42 -6.67
C ARG A 60 -21.49 1.06 -6.22
N ILE A 61 -20.90 0.13 -6.94
CA ILE A 61 -19.51 -0.28 -6.77
C ILE A 61 -18.70 0.33 -7.90
N ASN A 62 -17.74 1.17 -7.54
CA ASN A 62 -16.87 1.84 -8.48
C ASN A 62 -15.44 1.33 -8.27
N THR A 63 -14.89 0.68 -9.28
CA THR A 63 -13.56 0.09 -9.22
C THR A 63 -12.59 0.88 -10.09
N GLY A 64 -11.43 1.24 -9.54
CA GLY A 64 -10.40 1.96 -10.28
C GLY A 64 -9.17 2.23 -9.44
N ILE A 65 -8.17 2.87 -10.03
CA ILE A 65 -7.02 3.37 -9.28
C ILE A 65 -7.37 4.71 -8.64
N LEU A 66 -6.88 4.98 -7.44
CA LEU A 66 -7.07 6.27 -6.76
C LEU A 66 -6.12 7.31 -7.36
N VAL A 67 -6.65 8.29 -8.09
CA VAL A 67 -5.84 9.33 -8.76
C VAL A 67 -5.88 10.69 -8.07
N SER A 68 -6.83 10.89 -7.15
CA SER A 68 -6.88 12.07 -6.29
C SER A 68 -7.64 11.72 -5.01
N GLU A 69 -7.13 12.17 -3.87
CA GLU A 69 -7.79 12.08 -2.58
C GLU A 69 -7.77 13.47 -1.93
N GLN A 70 -8.95 14.04 -1.76
CA GLN A 70 -9.14 15.37 -1.16
C GLN A 70 -9.97 15.24 0.13
N SER A 71 -10.08 16.35 0.86
CA SER A 71 -10.83 16.41 2.12
C SER A 71 -12.31 16.09 1.97
N ASN A 72 -12.92 16.36 0.81
CA ASN A 72 -14.35 16.16 0.56
C ASN A 72 -14.67 15.12 -0.52
N SER A 73 -13.66 14.59 -1.23
CA SER A 73 -13.88 13.71 -2.38
C SER A 73 -12.70 12.79 -2.64
N ILE A 74 -12.97 11.71 -3.35
CA ILE A 74 -11.96 10.85 -3.99
C ILE A 74 -12.22 10.84 -5.49
N THR A 75 -11.18 10.64 -6.28
CA THR A 75 -11.31 10.43 -7.72
C THR A 75 -10.68 9.10 -8.07
N LEU A 76 -11.49 8.20 -8.61
CA LEU A 76 -11.05 6.94 -9.18
C LEU A 76 -10.88 7.07 -10.69
N LYS A 77 -9.87 6.39 -11.24
CA LYS A 77 -9.71 6.21 -12.68
C LYS A 77 -9.78 4.72 -13.01
N ALA A 78 -10.82 4.35 -13.74
CA ALA A 78 -11.08 2.99 -14.17
C ALA A 78 -10.50 2.73 -15.56
N GLN A 79 -10.75 1.52 -16.08
CA GLN A 79 -10.40 1.14 -17.45
C GLN A 79 -10.95 2.14 -18.47
N GLN A 80 -10.31 2.21 -19.64
CA GLN A 80 -10.58 3.17 -20.72
C GLN A 80 -10.40 4.63 -20.30
N GLY A 81 -9.68 4.86 -19.20
CA GLY A 81 -9.44 6.20 -18.66
C GLY A 81 -10.68 6.86 -18.06
N LYS A 82 -11.76 6.11 -17.79
CA LYS A 82 -12.98 6.65 -17.18
C LYS A 82 -12.68 7.20 -15.80
N VAL A 83 -12.88 8.50 -15.61
CA VAL A 83 -12.66 9.19 -14.34
C VAL A 83 -13.99 9.34 -13.62
N GLN A 84 -14.00 9.03 -12.33
CA GLN A 84 -15.16 9.21 -11.48
C GLN A 84 -14.74 9.86 -10.17
N THR A 85 -15.25 11.06 -9.93
CA THR A 85 -15.14 11.73 -8.63
C THR A 85 -16.34 11.35 -7.79
N ILE A 86 -16.08 10.89 -6.57
CA ILE A 86 -17.07 10.46 -5.59
C ILE A 86 -16.88 11.37 -4.39
N LEU A 87 -17.95 12.06 -3.98
CA LEU A 87 -17.91 12.84 -2.75
C LEU A 87 -17.78 11.88 -1.57
N ARG A 88 -16.98 12.23 -0.57
CA ARG A 88 -16.86 11.42 0.65
C ARG A 88 -18.19 11.26 1.38
N THR A 89 -19.11 12.20 1.20
CA THR A 89 -20.49 12.15 1.70
C THR A 89 -21.38 11.16 0.96
N GLN A 90 -20.89 10.56 -0.13
CA GLN A 90 -21.57 9.54 -0.93
C GLN A 90 -20.87 8.18 -0.82
N LEU A 91 -19.82 8.09 -0.01
CA LEU A 91 -18.89 6.95 0.05
C LEU A 91 -19.15 6.16 1.33
N ASP A 92 -19.74 4.97 1.19
CA ASP A 92 -20.02 4.03 2.27
C ASP A 92 -18.71 3.36 2.72
N GLU A 93 -17.99 2.81 1.74
CA GLU A 93 -16.73 2.11 1.96
C GLU A 93 -15.72 2.38 0.85
N LEU A 94 -14.46 2.53 1.24
CA LEU A 94 -13.34 2.56 0.30
C LEU A 94 -12.33 1.47 0.70
N ILE A 95 -12.28 0.43 -0.12
CA ILE A 95 -11.42 -0.72 0.11
C ILE A 95 -10.24 -0.62 -0.84
N ASN A 96 -9.02 -0.57 -0.31
CA ASN A 96 -7.84 -0.89 -1.09
C ASN A 96 -7.77 -2.43 -1.19
N SER A 97 -7.94 -2.97 -2.40
CA SER A 97 -7.96 -4.42 -2.61
C SER A 97 -6.59 -5.09 -2.41
N GLY A 98 -5.51 -4.31 -2.37
CA GLY A 98 -4.13 -4.80 -2.40
C GLY A 98 -3.73 -5.47 -3.72
N LYS A 99 -4.65 -5.49 -4.70
CA LYS A 99 -4.48 -6.11 -6.02
C LYS A 99 -4.31 -5.05 -7.10
N SER A 100 -3.67 -5.43 -8.20
CA SER A 100 -3.57 -4.61 -9.41
C SER A 100 -4.94 -4.40 -10.07
N LEU A 101 -5.15 -3.25 -10.70
CA LEU A 101 -6.30 -3.03 -11.59
C LEU A 101 -6.17 -3.79 -12.93
N MET A 102 -4.97 -4.29 -13.25
CA MET A 102 -4.75 -5.11 -14.43
C MET A 102 -5.50 -6.45 -14.31
N PRO A 103 -6.29 -6.87 -15.32
CA PRO A 103 -7.03 -8.13 -15.27
C PRO A 103 -6.11 -9.35 -15.14
N GLU A 104 -6.50 -10.30 -14.28
CA GLU A 104 -5.92 -11.64 -14.25
C GLU A 104 -6.51 -12.51 -15.37
N GLY A 105 -5.79 -13.55 -15.80
CA GLY A 105 -6.33 -14.57 -16.70
C GLY A 105 -6.33 -14.20 -18.19
N LEU A 106 -5.55 -13.19 -18.59
CA LEU A 106 -5.43 -12.77 -20.00
C LEU A 106 -4.94 -13.89 -20.92
N GLU A 107 -4.19 -14.86 -20.41
CA GLU A 107 -3.73 -16.05 -21.14
C GLU A 107 -4.88 -16.96 -21.61
N ARG A 108 -6.09 -16.82 -21.04
CA ARG A 108 -7.29 -17.52 -21.50
C ARG A 108 -7.84 -16.92 -22.80
N GLU A 109 -7.59 -15.63 -23.04
CA GLU A 109 -8.07 -14.90 -24.22
C GLU A 109 -6.97 -14.63 -25.25
N ILE A 110 -5.70 -14.77 -24.86
CA ILE A 110 -4.53 -14.52 -25.71
C ILE A 110 -3.80 -15.86 -25.93
N PRO A 111 -3.95 -16.50 -27.12
CA PRO A 111 -3.23 -17.72 -27.44
C PRO A 111 -1.71 -17.54 -27.38
N PRO A 112 -0.92 -18.58 -27.09
CA PRO A 112 0.54 -18.47 -26.90
C PRO A 112 1.28 -17.76 -28.06
N ALA A 113 0.89 -18.03 -29.31
CA ALA A 113 1.48 -17.35 -30.47
C ALA A 113 1.19 -15.84 -30.45
N ALA A 114 -0.05 -15.46 -30.16
CA ALA A 114 -0.45 -14.06 -30.07
C ALA A 114 0.16 -13.33 -28.86
N MET A 115 0.45 -14.07 -27.78
CA MET A 115 1.21 -13.57 -26.63
C MET A 115 2.66 -13.30 -27.02
N ALA A 116 3.31 -14.22 -27.73
CA ALA A 116 4.68 -14.03 -28.24
C ALA A 116 4.76 -12.80 -29.15
N ASP A 117 3.81 -12.64 -30.08
CA ASP A 117 3.71 -11.47 -30.96
C ASP A 117 3.48 -10.18 -30.17
N LEU A 118 2.64 -10.21 -29.13
CA LEU A 118 2.41 -9.07 -28.24
C LEU A 118 3.71 -8.65 -27.55
N LEU A 119 4.47 -9.60 -26.99
CA LEU A 119 5.72 -9.29 -26.30
C LEU A 119 6.74 -8.65 -27.26
N VAL A 120 6.87 -9.16 -28.48
CA VAL A 120 7.72 -8.56 -29.52
C VAL A 120 7.25 -7.14 -29.86
N TYR A 121 5.94 -6.98 -30.10
CA TYR A 121 5.35 -5.68 -30.42
C TYR A 121 5.62 -4.63 -29.33
N LEU A 122 5.43 -4.98 -28.05
CA LEU A 122 5.68 -4.07 -26.93
C LEU A 122 7.17 -3.66 -26.82
N GLN A 123 8.08 -4.56 -27.17
CA GLN A 123 9.52 -4.29 -27.18
C GLN A 123 9.91 -3.35 -28.33
N GLU A 124 9.48 -3.63 -29.56
CA GLU A 124 9.84 -2.84 -30.76
C GLU A 124 9.34 -1.40 -30.68
N HIS A 125 8.22 -1.17 -30.00
CA HIS A 125 7.55 0.11 -29.94
C HIS A 125 7.97 0.99 -28.75
N SER A 126 9.07 0.62 -28.11
CA SER A 126 9.64 1.35 -26.98
C SER A 126 11.02 1.90 -27.31
N ALA A 127 11.35 3.08 -26.80
CA ALA A 127 12.63 3.72 -27.11
C ALA A 127 13.82 2.86 -26.65
N PRO A 128 14.78 2.53 -27.54
CA PRO A 128 15.96 1.77 -27.16
C PRO A 128 16.86 2.62 -26.27
N LEU A 129 17.28 2.09 -25.12
CA LEU A 129 18.29 2.75 -24.30
C LEU A 129 19.59 2.85 -25.10
N LYS A 130 20.38 3.88 -24.81
CA LYS A 130 21.73 4.02 -25.37
C LYS A 130 22.74 3.95 -24.24
N TYR A 131 23.95 3.50 -24.54
CA TYR A 131 25.06 3.62 -23.61
C TYR A 131 26.37 3.89 -24.30
N THR A 132 27.36 4.33 -23.52
CA THR A 132 28.73 4.56 -23.95
C THR A 132 29.70 3.94 -22.96
N TYR A 133 30.87 3.53 -23.46
CA TYR A 133 31.98 3.10 -22.62
C TYR A 133 32.83 4.31 -22.24
N ALA A 134 32.70 4.81 -21.01
CA ALA A 134 33.38 6.01 -20.54
C ALA A 134 34.75 5.74 -19.87
N GLY A 135 35.20 4.49 -19.82
CA GLY A 135 36.52 4.06 -19.34
C GLY A 135 37.50 3.75 -20.46
N SER A 136 38.75 3.44 -20.09
CA SER A 136 39.79 2.98 -21.02
C SER A 136 39.59 1.53 -21.48
N VAL A 137 38.91 0.71 -20.67
CA VAL A 137 38.55 -0.65 -21.06
C VAL A 137 37.35 -0.65 -21.98
N LYS A 138 37.52 -1.32 -23.12
CA LYS A 138 36.51 -1.53 -24.16
C LYS A 138 36.25 -3.02 -24.32
N PRO A 139 35.13 -3.41 -24.97
CA PRO A 139 34.91 -4.80 -25.35
C PRO A 139 36.08 -5.37 -26.15
N ASP A 140 36.41 -6.64 -25.91
CA ASP A 140 37.43 -7.36 -26.66
C ASP A 140 36.99 -7.53 -28.12
N VAL A 141 37.95 -7.48 -29.04
CA VAL A 141 37.69 -7.61 -30.49
C VAL A 141 37.02 -8.93 -30.87
N ASN A 142 37.26 -10.01 -30.10
CA ASN A 142 36.68 -11.33 -30.37
C ASN A 142 35.26 -11.47 -29.82
N TYR A 143 34.89 -10.63 -28.84
CA TYR A 143 33.57 -10.60 -28.22
C TYR A 143 33.05 -9.17 -28.18
N PRO A 144 32.91 -8.51 -29.35
CA PRO A 144 32.66 -7.10 -29.42
C PRO A 144 31.20 -6.79 -29.10
N ASP A 145 30.98 -5.54 -28.72
CA ASP A 145 29.65 -4.95 -28.74
C ASP A 145 29.23 -4.57 -30.17
N ASP A 146 27.94 -4.35 -30.41
CA ASP A 146 27.41 -3.91 -31.71
C ASP A 146 27.08 -2.40 -31.66
N PRO A 147 27.83 -1.54 -32.38
CA PRO A 147 27.58 -0.10 -32.38
C PRO A 147 26.23 0.32 -32.99
N GLN A 148 25.65 -0.52 -33.85
CA GLN A 148 24.34 -0.27 -34.48
C GLN A 148 23.20 -0.83 -33.63
N ASN A 149 23.47 -1.86 -32.81
CA ASN A 149 22.50 -2.52 -31.96
C ASN A 149 23.10 -2.91 -30.59
N LEU A 150 23.38 -1.88 -29.78
CA LEU A 150 24.08 -1.96 -28.50
C LEU A 150 23.62 -3.15 -27.63
N LYS A 151 24.46 -4.20 -27.54
CA LYS A 151 24.06 -5.53 -27.08
C LYS A 151 23.58 -5.55 -25.63
N LEU A 152 24.21 -4.76 -24.78
CA LEU A 152 23.88 -4.76 -23.35
C LEU A 152 22.51 -4.15 -23.04
N VAL A 153 21.87 -3.45 -23.98
CA VAL A 153 20.54 -2.86 -23.78
C VAL A 153 19.56 -3.18 -24.90
N ASN A 154 19.96 -4.02 -25.86
CA ASN A 154 19.11 -4.46 -26.96
C ASN A 154 18.11 -5.56 -26.57
N ARG A 155 18.16 -6.02 -25.31
CA ARG A 155 17.23 -6.99 -24.70
C ARG A 155 17.37 -8.40 -25.28
N SER A 156 18.49 -8.69 -25.94
CA SER A 156 18.91 -10.05 -26.24
C SER A 156 19.65 -10.63 -25.03
N THR A 157 19.35 -11.88 -24.69
CA THR A 157 20.02 -12.57 -23.58
C THR A 157 21.03 -13.56 -24.14
N GLY A 158 22.19 -13.67 -23.51
CA GLY A 158 23.22 -14.63 -23.91
C GLY A 158 22.70 -16.08 -23.95
N SER A 159 23.19 -16.87 -24.90
CA SER A 159 22.95 -18.32 -24.92
C SER A 159 23.91 -19.07 -23.98
N THR A 160 23.84 -20.40 -23.98
CA THR A 160 24.76 -21.28 -23.24
C THR A 160 26.15 -21.38 -23.87
N ARG A 161 26.42 -20.65 -24.97
CA ARG A 161 27.74 -20.53 -25.59
C ARG A 161 28.18 -19.09 -25.64
N PHE A 162 29.42 -18.82 -25.26
CA PHE A 162 29.93 -17.45 -25.22
C PHE A 162 30.39 -16.90 -26.59
N ASN A 163 30.50 -17.75 -27.60
CA ASN A 163 30.94 -17.41 -28.95
C ASN A 163 29.79 -17.26 -29.97
N ASP A 164 28.55 -17.17 -29.50
CA ASP A 164 27.34 -17.02 -30.31
C ASP A 164 27.08 -15.58 -30.80
N GLY A 165 27.95 -14.65 -30.42
CA GLY A 165 27.83 -13.22 -30.72
C GLY A 165 26.84 -12.45 -29.85
N GLN A 166 26.19 -13.08 -28.87
CA GLN A 166 25.23 -12.44 -27.94
C GLN A 166 25.89 -11.86 -26.70
N TRP A 167 27.16 -12.20 -26.47
CA TRP A 167 27.92 -11.74 -25.31
C TRP A 167 28.89 -10.61 -25.67
N VAL A 168 29.08 -9.70 -24.72
CA VAL A 168 30.13 -8.68 -24.75
C VAL A 168 31.18 -9.09 -23.72
N GLY A 169 32.40 -9.36 -24.20
CA GLY A 169 33.50 -9.84 -23.37
C GLY A 169 34.47 -8.72 -23.00
N PHE A 170 34.88 -8.69 -21.74
CA PHE A 170 35.91 -7.80 -21.21
C PHE A 170 37.02 -8.67 -20.61
N ARG A 171 38.26 -8.43 -21.02
CA ARG A 171 39.42 -9.17 -20.52
C ARG A 171 40.19 -8.34 -19.49
N PHE A 172 40.64 -8.99 -18.42
CA PHE A 172 41.39 -8.36 -17.33
C PHE A 172 42.71 -9.09 -17.09
N THR A 173 43.76 -8.29 -16.96
CA THR A 173 45.11 -8.74 -16.62
C THR A 173 45.44 -8.58 -15.12
N GLY A 174 44.52 -8.02 -14.33
CA GLY A 174 44.61 -7.91 -12.86
C GLY A 174 45.13 -6.56 -12.31
N THR A 175 45.55 -5.64 -13.17
CA THR A 175 46.02 -4.28 -12.76
C THR A 175 45.35 -3.14 -13.54
N GLU A 176 44.47 -3.47 -14.47
CA GLU A 176 43.87 -2.51 -15.38
C GLU A 176 42.65 -1.76 -14.80
N PRO A 177 42.38 -0.53 -15.30
CA PRO A 177 41.12 0.14 -15.08
C PRO A 177 39.96 -0.78 -15.47
N GLN A 178 38.81 -0.64 -14.84
CA GLN A 178 37.71 -1.58 -15.05
C GLN A 178 36.64 -1.00 -15.99
N PRO A 179 35.74 -1.82 -16.55
CA PRO A 179 34.74 -1.36 -17.51
C PRO A 179 33.85 -0.31 -16.86
N ARG A 180 33.71 0.83 -17.52
CA ARG A 180 32.79 1.90 -17.13
C ARG A 180 31.76 2.10 -18.22
N ILE A 181 30.50 1.82 -17.90
CA ILE A 181 29.37 1.93 -18.81
C ILE A 181 28.48 3.07 -18.34
N VAL A 182 28.13 4.00 -19.23
CA VAL A 182 27.19 5.09 -18.97
C VAL A 182 25.96 4.88 -19.84
N ILE A 183 24.83 4.57 -19.21
CA ILE A 183 23.53 4.41 -19.85
C ILE A 183 22.80 5.74 -19.86
N ASP A 184 22.29 6.15 -21.02
CA ASP A 184 21.40 7.29 -21.21
C ASP A 184 19.95 6.80 -21.27
N LEU A 185 19.18 7.19 -20.25
CA LEU A 185 17.76 6.91 -20.11
C LEU A 185 16.89 7.81 -21.01
N GLN A 186 17.53 8.69 -21.79
CA GLN A 186 16.98 9.71 -22.69
C GLN A 186 16.17 10.82 -22.00
N ARG A 187 15.71 10.59 -20.77
CA ARG A 187 15.01 11.55 -19.92
C ARG A 187 15.21 11.21 -18.46
N LYS A 188 14.90 12.16 -17.57
CA LYS A 188 14.95 11.95 -16.13
C LYS A 188 13.82 11.02 -15.66
N ILE A 189 14.18 9.83 -15.21
CA ILE A 189 13.25 8.85 -14.66
C ILE A 189 13.75 8.32 -13.32
N PRO A 190 12.85 7.85 -12.44
CA PRO A 190 13.26 7.13 -11.23
C PRO A 190 13.79 5.76 -11.59
N VAL A 191 14.92 5.40 -10.99
CA VAL A 191 15.54 4.06 -11.08
C VAL A 191 15.66 3.51 -9.66
N ASN A 192 15.16 2.31 -9.43
CA ASN A 192 15.18 1.66 -8.11
C ASN A 192 15.73 0.22 -8.14
N ALA A 193 16.01 -0.32 -9.32
CA ALA A 193 16.74 -1.57 -9.43
C ALA A 193 17.58 -1.61 -10.70
N LEU A 194 18.65 -2.39 -10.66
CA LEU A 194 19.53 -2.68 -11.77
C LEU A 194 19.64 -4.20 -11.89
N ARG A 195 19.31 -4.74 -13.05
CA ARG A 195 19.47 -6.16 -13.35
C ARG A 195 20.62 -6.33 -14.34
N ILE A 196 21.51 -7.26 -14.04
CA ILE A 196 22.66 -7.59 -14.87
C ILE A 196 22.64 -9.08 -15.16
N ILE A 197 22.70 -9.44 -16.44
CA ILE A 197 23.00 -10.80 -16.89
C ILE A 197 24.49 -10.89 -17.23
N TYR A 198 25.16 -11.84 -16.59
CA TYR A 198 26.56 -12.15 -16.81
C TYR A 198 26.74 -13.65 -16.93
N GLY A 199 27.94 -14.06 -17.37
CA GLY A 199 28.26 -15.47 -17.53
C GLY A 199 29.44 -15.91 -16.66
N VAL A 200 29.46 -17.20 -16.31
CA VAL A 200 30.51 -17.84 -15.48
C VAL A 200 30.98 -19.14 -16.14
N ASN A 201 32.29 -19.32 -16.23
CA ASN A 201 32.96 -20.56 -16.63
C ASN A 201 34.46 -20.47 -16.26
N HIS A 202 34.86 -21.01 -15.09
CA HIS A 202 36.22 -20.85 -14.56
C HIS A 202 37.28 -21.65 -15.33
N GLU A 203 37.08 -22.95 -15.52
CA GLU A 203 38.02 -23.80 -16.25
C GLU A 203 37.27 -24.56 -17.34
N PRO A 204 37.70 -24.50 -18.63
CA PRO A 204 38.90 -23.81 -19.16
C PRO A 204 38.68 -22.32 -19.51
N GLY A 205 37.49 -21.76 -19.28
CA GLY A 205 37.07 -20.46 -19.82
C GLY A 205 37.72 -19.22 -19.19
N SER A 206 38.18 -19.30 -17.94
CA SER A 206 38.62 -18.15 -17.11
C SER A 206 37.59 -17.00 -17.08
N ILE A 207 36.30 -17.32 -17.19
CA ILE A 207 35.19 -16.38 -17.16
C ILE A 207 34.65 -16.31 -15.73
N HIS A 208 34.77 -15.14 -15.12
CA HIS A 208 34.38 -14.87 -13.75
C HIS A 208 33.20 -13.90 -13.71
N ALA A 209 32.40 -14.01 -12.66
CA ALA A 209 31.44 -12.96 -12.33
C ALA A 209 32.17 -11.65 -11.95
N PRO A 210 31.51 -10.49 -12.10
CA PRO A 210 32.02 -9.26 -11.51
C PRO A 210 32.23 -9.44 -10.00
N SER A 211 33.39 -9.03 -9.48
CA SER A 211 33.66 -9.05 -8.04
C SER A 211 32.86 -8.00 -7.28
N SER A 212 32.66 -6.83 -7.89
CA SER A 212 31.76 -5.79 -7.42
C SER A 212 31.41 -4.82 -8.53
N ILE A 213 30.40 -3.98 -8.29
CA ILE A 213 30.11 -2.82 -9.10
C ILE A 213 29.88 -1.60 -8.22
N GLU A 214 30.10 -0.42 -8.78
CA GLU A 214 29.70 0.86 -8.23
C GLU A 214 28.75 1.57 -9.21
N VAL A 215 27.55 1.91 -8.75
CA VAL A 215 26.50 2.52 -9.56
C VAL A 215 26.28 3.96 -9.12
N ALA A 216 26.51 4.91 -10.01
CA ALA A 216 26.34 6.34 -9.74
C ALA A 216 25.36 6.97 -10.73
N PHE A 217 24.64 7.99 -10.26
CA PHE A 217 23.54 8.62 -10.99
C PHE A 217 23.85 10.07 -11.33
N SER A 218 23.45 10.51 -12.52
CA SER A 218 23.64 11.89 -12.98
C SER A 218 22.44 12.41 -13.78
N ASN A 219 22.23 13.72 -13.68
CA ASN A 219 21.22 14.45 -14.47
C ASN A 219 21.80 15.13 -15.71
N ASN A 220 23.12 15.18 -15.86
CA ASN A 220 23.80 15.95 -16.89
C ASN A 220 25.03 15.26 -17.48
N ASN A 221 25.28 13.99 -17.12
CA ASN A 221 26.45 13.21 -17.54
C ASN A 221 27.80 13.85 -17.17
N LYS A 222 27.83 14.73 -16.16
CA LYS A 222 29.05 15.42 -15.69
C LYS A 222 29.26 15.25 -14.20
N GLN A 223 28.23 15.53 -13.41
CA GLN A 223 28.24 15.41 -11.95
C GLN A 223 27.47 14.17 -11.56
N TYR A 224 28.15 13.25 -10.88
CA TYR A 224 27.58 12.01 -10.38
C TYR A 224 27.45 12.09 -8.85
N GLY A 225 26.33 11.60 -8.32
CA GLY A 225 26.13 11.43 -6.89
C GLY A 225 27.03 10.34 -6.30
N ASN A 226 26.89 10.11 -4.99
CA ASN A 226 27.62 9.05 -4.30
C ASN A 226 27.29 7.68 -4.92
N PRO A 227 28.31 6.87 -5.25
CA PRO A 227 28.08 5.55 -5.86
C PRO A 227 27.50 4.55 -4.85
N HIS A 228 26.58 3.73 -5.32
CA HIS A 228 26.08 2.55 -4.61
C HIS A 228 26.95 1.34 -4.97
N LYS A 229 27.58 0.73 -3.96
CA LYS A 229 28.45 -0.44 -4.15
C LYS A 229 27.68 -1.75 -3.94
N PHE A 230 27.91 -2.73 -4.80
CA PHE A 230 27.36 -4.08 -4.68
C PHE A 230 28.42 -5.13 -5.01
N SER A 231 28.50 -6.21 -4.25
CA SER A 231 29.50 -7.28 -4.40
C SER A 231 28.95 -8.71 -4.29
N GLY A 232 27.62 -8.88 -4.28
CA GLY A 232 26.96 -10.18 -4.09
C GLY A 232 26.74 -10.94 -5.39
N PHE A 233 27.74 -11.01 -6.27
CA PHE A 233 27.66 -11.80 -7.50
C PHE A 233 27.99 -13.27 -7.22
N ASP A 234 27.33 -14.16 -7.96
CA ASP A 234 27.52 -15.59 -7.89
C ASP A 234 28.63 -16.00 -8.87
N ASP A 235 29.81 -16.29 -8.34
CA ASP A 235 31.01 -16.68 -9.09
C ASP A 235 31.35 -18.16 -8.84
N HIS A 236 30.36 -19.02 -8.58
CA HIS A 236 30.59 -20.45 -8.35
C HIS A 236 30.97 -21.19 -9.64
N ALA A 237 31.84 -22.20 -9.55
CA ALA A 237 32.25 -23.02 -10.69
C ALA A 237 31.31 -24.21 -10.90
N ASP A 238 30.67 -24.31 -12.07
CA ASP A 238 29.71 -25.39 -12.35
C ASP A 238 30.27 -26.56 -13.19
N GLY A 239 31.59 -26.57 -13.45
CA GLY A 239 32.24 -27.68 -14.17
C GLY A 239 31.85 -27.78 -15.65
N LEU A 240 31.76 -26.64 -16.34
CA LEU A 240 31.33 -26.54 -17.73
C LEU A 240 32.42 -26.92 -18.74
N GLY A 241 31.98 -27.30 -19.95
CA GLY A 241 32.87 -27.63 -21.07
C GLY A 241 33.52 -26.42 -21.73
N LEU A 242 34.44 -26.72 -22.65
CA LEU A 242 35.07 -25.71 -23.51
C LEU A 242 33.99 -25.04 -24.40
N TYR A 243 33.97 -23.69 -24.44
CA TYR A 243 32.97 -22.86 -25.15
C TYR A 243 31.59 -22.71 -24.49
N GLU A 244 31.35 -23.40 -23.38
CA GLU A 244 30.11 -23.24 -22.61
C GLU A 244 30.20 -22.04 -21.65
N ILE A 245 29.06 -21.48 -21.29
CA ILE A 245 28.97 -20.41 -20.30
C ILE A 245 27.67 -20.57 -19.52
N ASP A 246 27.75 -20.54 -18.19
CA ASP A 246 26.55 -20.54 -17.37
C ASP A 246 26.05 -19.11 -17.23
N ARG A 247 24.77 -18.89 -17.53
CA ARG A 247 24.16 -17.56 -17.53
C ARG A 247 23.54 -17.28 -16.18
N ARG A 248 24.13 -16.34 -15.45
CA ARG A 248 23.66 -15.87 -14.14
C ARG A 248 22.92 -14.54 -14.29
N THR A 249 22.00 -14.28 -13.37
CA THR A 249 21.26 -13.02 -13.29
C THR A 249 21.35 -12.50 -11.87
N THR A 250 21.74 -11.24 -11.71
CA THR A 250 21.71 -10.55 -10.42
C THR A 250 20.83 -9.32 -10.52
N VAL A 251 19.92 -9.16 -9.55
CA VAL A 251 19.08 -7.97 -9.39
C VAL A 251 19.57 -7.20 -8.16
N ILE A 252 19.90 -5.93 -8.37
CA ILE A 252 20.48 -5.04 -7.38
C ILE A 252 19.44 -3.98 -7.08
N ASN A 253 18.92 -4.00 -5.84
CA ASN A 253 17.99 -2.97 -5.38
C ASN A 253 18.76 -1.71 -5.03
N ILE A 254 18.30 -0.57 -5.53
CA ILE A 254 18.91 0.75 -5.33
C ILE A 254 17.84 1.67 -4.72
N PRO A 255 18.17 2.46 -3.68
CA PRO A 255 17.26 3.52 -3.23
C PRO A 255 16.85 4.39 -4.42
N GLU A 256 15.57 4.68 -4.60
CA GLU A 256 15.08 5.36 -5.80
C GLU A 256 15.90 6.62 -6.12
N GLN A 257 16.55 6.63 -7.28
CA GLN A 257 17.31 7.77 -7.79
C GLN A 257 16.64 8.28 -9.07
N ARG A 258 16.21 9.55 -9.07
CA ARG A 258 15.77 10.21 -10.31
C ARG A 258 16.99 10.73 -11.08
N ALA A 259 17.25 10.14 -12.23
CA ALA A 259 18.41 10.47 -13.05
C ALA A 259 18.10 10.30 -14.53
N GLN A 260 18.93 10.91 -15.38
CA GLN A 260 18.93 10.65 -16.82
C GLN A 260 20.07 9.71 -17.22
N PHE A 261 21.17 9.73 -16.49
CA PHE A 261 22.36 8.94 -16.78
C PHE A 261 22.69 8.03 -15.60
N VAL A 262 23.02 6.78 -15.90
CA VAL A 262 23.49 5.80 -14.91
C VAL A 262 24.88 5.35 -15.32
N ARG A 263 25.86 5.56 -14.43
CA ARG A 263 27.22 5.08 -14.60
C ARG A 263 27.41 3.83 -13.77
N ILE A 264 27.92 2.78 -14.39
CA ILE A 264 28.23 1.51 -13.75
C ILE A 264 29.72 1.27 -13.94
N ASP A 265 30.45 1.28 -12.84
CA ASP A 265 31.85 0.95 -12.75
C ASP A 265 31.96 -0.51 -12.30
N PHE A 266 32.39 -1.41 -13.17
CA PHE A 266 32.58 -2.82 -12.85
C PHE A 266 33.91 -3.04 -12.13
N GLN A 267 34.06 -4.16 -11.45
CA GLN A 267 35.33 -4.63 -10.88
C GLN A 267 35.45 -6.13 -11.11
N GLY A 268 36.51 -6.60 -11.77
CA GLY A 268 36.76 -8.00 -12.07
C GLY A 268 38.06 -8.53 -11.50
N LYS A 269 38.15 -9.86 -11.41
CA LYS A 269 39.41 -10.58 -11.19
C LYS A 269 40.14 -10.75 -12.53
N GLN A 270 41.38 -11.23 -12.50
CA GLN A 270 42.10 -11.65 -13.71
C GLN A 270 41.28 -12.69 -14.48
N GLY A 271 41.20 -12.57 -15.81
CA GLY A 271 40.37 -13.44 -16.66
C GLY A 271 39.38 -12.64 -17.51
N TRP A 272 38.15 -13.12 -17.62
CA TRP A 272 37.09 -12.50 -18.42
C TRP A 272 35.87 -12.15 -17.59
N ILE A 273 35.19 -11.05 -17.90
CA ILE A 273 33.78 -10.81 -17.57
C ILE A 273 33.00 -10.82 -18.87
N PHE A 274 31.94 -11.61 -18.91
CA PHE A 274 31.00 -11.65 -20.01
C PHE A 274 29.66 -11.07 -19.56
N LEU A 275 29.18 -10.06 -20.26
CA LEU A 275 27.86 -9.44 -20.03
C LEU A 275 26.97 -9.66 -21.25
N SER A 276 25.69 -9.90 -21.04
CA SER A 276 24.72 -9.98 -22.16
C SER A 276 23.64 -8.93 -22.08
N GLU A 277 23.20 -8.55 -20.88
CA GLU A 277 22.10 -7.59 -20.72
C GLU A 277 22.26 -6.80 -19.41
N ILE A 278 21.98 -5.51 -19.49
CA ILE A 278 21.83 -4.59 -18.37
C ILE A 278 20.46 -3.93 -18.53
N SER A 279 19.54 -4.25 -17.63
CA SER A 279 18.22 -3.61 -17.58
C SER A 279 18.06 -2.82 -16.29
N LEU A 280 17.35 -1.70 -16.38
CA LEU A 280 17.06 -0.86 -15.22
C LEU A 280 15.58 -1.00 -14.89
N ALA A 281 15.23 -1.08 -13.62
CA ALA A 281 13.85 -1.07 -13.17
C ALA A 281 13.52 0.28 -12.51
N SER A 282 12.27 0.68 -12.70
CA SER A 282 11.64 1.86 -12.16
C SER A 282 10.37 1.37 -11.46
N ALA A 283 10.25 1.57 -10.15
CA ALA A 283 8.91 1.77 -9.60
C ALA A 283 8.40 3.00 -10.33
N SER A 284 7.29 2.84 -11.02
CA SER A 284 6.83 3.90 -11.91
C SER A 284 6.58 5.16 -11.04
N SER A 285 6.66 6.35 -11.60
CA SER A 285 6.34 7.60 -10.89
C SER A 285 5.33 8.38 -11.72
N GLU A 286 4.22 8.87 -11.15
CA GLU A 286 4.07 10.29 -10.78
C GLU A 286 4.61 11.25 -11.85
N ASN A 287 3.69 11.96 -12.50
CA ASN A 287 4.02 13.23 -13.13
C ASN A 287 2.87 14.24 -12.93
N GLN A 288 3.17 15.23 -12.09
CA GLN A 288 2.86 16.66 -12.16
C GLN A 288 1.55 17.09 -12.85
N ASN A 289 0.57 17.48 -12.03
CA ASN A 289 -0.09 18.78 -12.15
C ASN A 289 -0.41 19.33 -10.76
N VAL A 290 -0.25 20.64 -10.63
CA VAL A 290 -0.14 21.46 -9.42
C VAL A 290 -1.30 21.28 -8.41
N ALA A 291 -0.99 20.92 -7.15
CA ALA A 291 -1.60 21.47 -5.92
C ALA A 291 -0.97 20.91 -4.62
N VAL A 292 -0.43 21.83 -3.80
CA VAL A 292 -0.08 21.78 -2.35
C VAL A 292 1.06 20.80 -1.93
N PRO A 293 2.12 21.29 -1.22
CA PRO A 293 3.32 20.51 -0.96
C PRO A 293 3.09 19.41 0.10
N VAL A 294 3.28 18.16 -0.30
CA VAL A 294 3.53 17.04 0.62
C VAL A 294 5.04 16.93 0.80
N GLN A 295 5.51 17.04 2.05
CA GLN A 295 6.92 16.89 2.39
C GLN A 295 7.38 15.42 2.27
N PRO A 296 8.67 15.16 1.97
CA PRO A 296 9.15 13.82 1.65
C PRO A 296 9.17 12.91 2.89
N VAL A 297 8.64 11.69 2.74
CA VAL A 297 8.71 10.63 3.75
C VAL A 297 10.09 9.97 3.64
N GLU A 298 11.00 10.31 4.55
CA GLU A 298 12.23 9.53 4.77
C GLU A 298 11.99 8.31 5.69
N LYS A 299 12.62 7.20 5.30
CA LYS A 299 12.91 5.95 6.01
C LYS A 299 11.77 5.25 6.77
N ALA A 300 11.09 4.34 6.07
CA ALA A 300 10.41 3.23 6.70
C ALA A 300 11.42 2.36 7.47
N VAL A 301 11.26 2.27 8.79
CA VAL A 301 11.99 1.32 9.63
C VAL A 301 11.60 -0.10 9.19
N ASN A 302 12.58 -0.93 8.85
CA ASN A 302 12.34 -2.34 8.52
C ASN A 302 11.96 -3.11 9.79
N THR A 303 10.68 -3.46 9.95
CA THR A 303 10.14 -4.19 11.11
C THR A 303 9.59 -5.57 10.74
N LYS A 304 10.04 -6.20 9.65
CA LYS A 304 9.55 -7.54 9.27
C LYS A 304 9.85 -8.54 10.39
N GLY A 305 8.79 -9.06 11.03
CA GLY A 305 8.87 -10.04 12.13
C GLY A 305 8.95 -9.44 13.55
N ALA A 306 8.83 -8.11 13.71
CA ALA A 306 8.80 -7.49 15.03
C ALA A 306 7.40 -7.57 15.67
N GLU A 307 7.36 -7.80 16.98
CA GLU A 307 6.14 -7.72 17.80
C GLU A 307 5.42 -6.37 17.58
N PRO A 308 4.07 -6.33 17.58
CA PRO A 308 3.29 -5.15 17.21
C PRO A 308 3.69 -3.87 17.97
N GLY A 309 3.92 -3.93 19.28
CA GLY A 309 4.36 -2.79 20.09
C GLY A 309 5.77 -2.33 19.74
N THR A 310 6.67 -3.23 19.36
CA THR A 310 8.01 -2.87 18.86
C THR A 310 7.91 -2.12 17.54
N LYS A 311 7.01 -2.55 16.66
CA LYS A 311 6.74 -1.86 15.40
C LYS A 311 6.16 -0.46 15.62
N ILE A 312 5.20 -0.31 16.54
CA ILE A 312 4.67 1.02 16.89
C ILE A 312 5.76 1.92 17.46
N LYS A 313 6.59 1.43 18.41
CA LYS A 313 7.74 2.17 18.96
C LYS A 313 8.67 2.69 17.86
N ALA A 314 8.99 1.84 16.89
CA ALA A 314 9.82 2.22 15.75
C ALA A 314 9.19 3.33 14.89
N LEU A 315 7.87 3.25 14.65
CA LEU A 315 7.14 4.23 13.86
C LEU A 315 7.01 5.58 14.55
N VAL A 316 7.10 5.63 15.88
CA VAL A 316 6.93 6.87 16.66
C VAL A 316 8.25 7.46 17.19
N ALA A 317 9.37 6.76 17.02
CA ALA A 317 10.67 7.15 17.59
C ALA A 317 11.14 8.56 17.17
N GLU A 318 10.79 8.99 15.96
CA GLU A 318 11.18 10.30 15.41
C GLU A 318 10.00 11.29 15.31
N VAL A 319 8.84 10.95 15.87
CA VAL A 319 7.65 11.80 15.78
C VAL A 319 7.83 13.05 16.65
N LYS A 320 7.74 14.22 16.01
CA LYS A 320 7.74 15.52 16.69
C LYS A 320 6.32 15.93 17.04
N VAL A 321 5.97 15.78 18.31
CA VAL A 321 4.65 16.10 18.88
C VAL A 321 4.30 17.57 18.67
N GLY A 322 3.05 17.85 18.28
CA GLY A 322 2.57 19.22 18.04
C GLY A 322 3.05 19.83 16.71
N THR A 323 3.61 19.02 15.82
CA THR A 323 4.01 19.42 14.47
C THR A 323 3.28 18.57 13.42
N PRO A 324 3.24 19.00 12.14
CA PRO A 324 2.68 18.18 11.06
C PRO A 324 3.27 16.76 10.95
N ASP A 325 4.50 16.54 11.45
CA ASP A 325 5.17 15.24 11.45
C ASP A 325 4.44 14.17 12.27
N GLU A 326 3.60 14.58 13.23
CA GLU A 326 2.78 13.68 14.05
C GLU A 326 1.80 12.84 13.21
N TYR A 327 1.47 13.33 12.01
CA TYR A 327 0.58 12.63 11.07
C TYR A 327 1.31 11.73 10.06
N ARG A 328 2.64 11.78 10.00
CA ARG A 328 3.46 11.13 8.96
C ARG A 328 3.24 9.62 8.90
N ASN A 329 3.26 8.98 10.07
CA ASN A 329 3.22 7.51 10.18
C ASN A 329 1.85 6.97 10.57
N ILE A 330 0.84 7.83 10.73
CA ILE A 330 -0.51 7.47 11.17
C ILE A 330 -1.13 6.32 10.38
N PRO A 331 -1.05 6.25 9.03
CA PRO A 331 -1.62 5.13 8.28
C PRO A 331 -1.02 3.77 8.67
N GLU A 332 0.30 3.69 8.87
CA GLU A 332 0.98 2.45 9.22
C GLU A 332 0.78 2.07 10.69
N ILE A 333 0.75 3.08 11.56
CA ILE A 333 0.38 2.94 12.98
C ILE A 333 -1.03 2.36 13.09
N TRP A 334 -1.99 2.95 12.38
CA TRP A 334 -3.38 2.49 12.35
C TRP A 334 -3.50 1.06 11.82
N ARG A 335 -2.88 0.73 10.67
CA ARG A 335 -2.90 -0.63 10.10
C ARG A 335 -2.38 -1.68 11.08
N THR A 336 -1.30 -1.36 11.78
CA THR A 336 -0.70 -2.26 12.77
C THR A 336 -1.65 -2.45 13.96
N ALA A 337 -2.20 -1.36 14.48
CA ALA A 337 -3.07 -1.39 15.66
C ALA A 337 -4.43 -2.05 15.38
N ILE A 338 -5.08 -1.76 14.24
CA ILE A 338 -6.38 -2.36 13.91
C ILE A 338 -6.26 -3.85 13.60
N ALA A 339 -5.14 -4.31 13.06
CA ALA A 339 -4.89 -5.73 12.85
C ALA A 339 -4.80 -6.49 14.18
N VAL A 340 -4.14 -5.91 15.19
CA VAL A 340 -4.11 -6.45 16.56
C VAL A 340 -5.53 -6.48 17.16
N GLY A 341 -6.26 -5.37 17.10
CA GLY A 341 -7.62 -5.30 17.63
C GLY A 341 -8.55 -6.34 16.99
N LYS A 342 -8.48 -6.54 15.68
CA LYS A 342 -9.26 -7.56 14.94
C LYS A 342 -8.89 -8.99 15.30
N ARG A 343 -7.59 -9.27 15.54
CA ARG A 343 -7.14 -10.58 16.05
C ARG A 343 -7.63 -10.83 17.47
N ASN A 344 -7.82 -9.76 18.24
CA ASN A 344 -8.43 -9.78 19.57
C ASN A 344 -7.70 -10.69 20.58
N GLN A 345 -6.37 -10.80 20.42
CA GLN A 345 -5.48 -11.59 21.28
C GLN A 345 -5.03 -10.75 22.48
N ALA A 346 -5.15 -11.33 23.68
CA ALA A 346 -4.92 -10.63 24.95
C ALA A 346 -3.51 -10.03 25.08
N ASP A 347 -2.49 -10.81 24.70
CA ASP A 347 -1.09 -10.41 24.86
C ASP A 347 -0.69 -9.28 23.91
N GLU A 348 -1.10 -9.37 22.64
CA GLU A 348 -0.85 -8.32 21.65
C GLU A 348 -1.57 -7.00 21.99
N ILE A 349 -2.82 -7.07 22.47
CA ILE A 349 -3.56 -5.88 22.92
C ILE A 349 -2.85 -5.26 24.12
N ARG A 350 -2.41 -6.08 25.08
CA ARG A 350 -1.70 -5.59 26.27
C ARG A 350 -0.38 -4.91 25.89
N ASP A 351 0.40 -5.51 24.99
CA ASP A 351 1.64 -4.92 24.46
C ASP A 351 1.36 -3.55 23.82
N LEU A 352 0.35 -3.44 22.94
CA LEU A 352 -0.02 -2.16 22.35
C LEU A 352 -0.46 -1.12 23.39
N LEU A 353 -1.23 -1.51 24.41
CA LEU A 353 -1.63 -0.59 25.48
C LEU A 353 -0.42 -0.12 26.31
N GLU A 354 0.51 -1.02 26.62
CA GLU A 354 1.75 -0.69 27.35
C GLU A 354 2.59 0.35 26.59
N VAL A 355 2.67 0.22 25.26
CA VAL A 355 3.39 1.15 24.37
C VAL A 355 2.66 2.47 24.16
N SER A 356 1.35 2.43 23.94
CA SER A 356 0.58 3.58 23.42
C SER A 356 -0.02 4.47 24.50
N LEU A 357 -0.23 3.97 25.72
CA LEU A 357 -0.80 4.80 26.77
C LEU A 357 0.17 5.92 27.18
N PRO A 358 -0.28 7.16 27.36
CA PRO A 358 0.59 8.23 27.83
C PRO A 358 1.09 7.97 29.26
N GLY A 359 2.21 8.59 29.61
CA GLY A 359 2.70 8.62 30.99
C GLY A 359 1.82 9.50 31.90
N PRO A 360 2.01 9.44 33.24
CA PRO A 360 1.17 10.14 34.21
C PRO A 360 1.02 11.65 33.99
N ASP A 361 2.05 12.33 33.48
CA ASP A 361 2.06 13.79 33.27
C ASP A 361 2.16 14.20 31.79
N LYS A 362 1.99 13.26 30.86
CA LYS A 362 2.11 13.51 29.41
C LYS A 362 0.74 13.74 28.77
N PRO A 363 0.59 14.64 27.79
CA PRO A 363 -0.66 14.76 27.05
C PRO A 363 -0.96 13.46 26.28
N LEU A 364 -2.21 13.31 25.83
CA LEU A 364 -2.54 12.32 24.82
C LEU A 364 -2.10 12.86 23.47
N GLU A 365 -1.29 12.11 22.74
CA GLU A 365 -0.77 12.47 21.43
C GLU A 365 -1.66 11.84 20.32
N CYS A 366 -1.67 12.43 19.13
CA CYS A 366 -2.55 12.04 18.04
C CYS A 366 -2.32 10.58 17.63
N TRP A 367 -1.08 10.13 17.57
CA TRP A 367 -0.76 8.75 17.23
C TRP A 367 -1.24 7.76 18.30
N GLN A 368 -1.24 8.17 19.58
CA GLN A 368 -1.75 7.34 20.67
C GLN A 368 -3.26 7.17 20.55
N ALA A 369 -3.98 8.26 20.24
CA ALA A 369 -5.41 8.20 19.95
C ALA A 369 -5.71 7.25 18.78
N VAL A 370 -4.91 7.30 17.71
CA VAL A 370 -5.05 6.40 16.56
C VAL A 370 -4.83 4.94 16.93
N VAL A 371 -3.79 4.63 17.72
CA VAL A 371 -3.54 3.24 18.18
C VAL A 371 -4.71 2.75 19.03
N ILE A 372 -5.15 3.57 20.00
CA ILE A 372 -6.13 3.14 21.00
C ILE A 372 -7.55 3.15 20.43
N GLY A 373 -8.02 4.30 19.94
CA GLY A 373 -9.36 4.50 19.41
C GLY A 373 -9.59 3.85 18.06
N GLY A 374 -8.80 4.25 17.06
CA GLY A 374 -8.94 3.79 15.68
C GLY A 374 -8.47 2.35 15.45
N GLY A 375 -7.54 1.88 16.29
CA GLY A 375 -6.91 0.57 16.22
C GLY A 375 -7.54 -0.45 17.17
N VAL A 376 -7.17 -0.39 18.46
CA VAL A 376 -7.54 -1.41 19.46
C VAL A 376 -9.05 -1.45 19.70
N ILE A 377 -9.68 -0.34 20.08
CA ILE A 377 -11.12 -0.28 20.39
C ILE A 377 -11.92 -0.69 19.16
N ASN A 378 -11.70 -0.02 18.04
CA ASN A 378 -12.39 -0.31 16.78
C ASN A 378 -12.17 -1.75 16.30
N GLY A 379 -10.93 -2.27 16.40
CA GLY A 379 -10.63 -3.64 16.02
C GLY A 379 -11.38 -4.67 16.85
N ILE A 380 -11.49 -4.47 18.17
CA ILE A 380 -12.28 -5.34 19.06
C ILE A 380 -13.77 -5.28 18.69
N THR A 381 -14.30 -4.09 18.39
CA THR A 381 -15.68 -3.94 17.89
C THR A 381 -15.93 -4.76 16.62
N ILE A 382 -15.00 -4.69 15.66
CA ILE A 382 -15.08 -5.43 14.39
C ILE A 382 -14.97 -6.95 14.62
N ALA A 383 -14.18 -7.38 15.60
CA ALA A 383 -14.12 -8.78 16.02
C ALA A 383 -15.42 -9.28 16.69
N GLY A 384 -16.40 -8.40 16.92
CA GLY A 384 -17.69 -8.74 17.53
C GLY A 384 -17.71 -8.70 19.06
N ASP A 385 -16.62 -8.24 19.69
CA ASP A 385 -16.47 -8.19 21.15
C ASP A 385 -16.72 -6.77 21.70
N TRP A 386 -17.08 -6.67 22.97
CA TRP A 386 -17.30 -5.38 23.64
C TRP A 386 -15.96 -4.81 24.13
N PRO A 387 -15.46 -3.70 23.54
CA PRO A 387 -14.11 -3.22 23.79
C PRO A 387 -13.88 -2.84 25.26
N ARG A 388 -14.86 -2.22 25.91
CA ARG A 388 -14.76 -1.83 27.32
C ARG A 388 -14.52 -3.05 28.23
N SER A 389 -15.41 -4.04 28.19
CA SER A 389 -15.33 -5.25 29.01
C SER A 389 -14.03 -6.02 28.75
N LYS A 390 -13.62 -6.11 27.47
CA LYS A 390 -12.37 -6.78 27.07
C LYS A 390 -11.15 -6.09 27.67
N ILE A 391 -11.05 -4.77 27.50
CA ILE A 391 -9.90 -3.99 27.96
C ILE A 391 -9.86 -3.96 29.50
N GLU A 392 -10.98 -3.74 30.17
CA GLU A 392 -11.04 -3.78 31.64
C GLU A 392 -10.55 -5.12 32.20
N LEU A 393 -10.92 -6.24 31.57
CA LEU A 393 -10.42 -7.56 31.97
C LEU A 393 -8.89 -7.66 31.86
N LEU A 394 -8.31 -7.17 30.76
CA LEU A 394 -6.85 -7.16 30.56
C LEU A 394 -6.10 -6.29 31.57
N LEU A 395 -6.75 -5.21 32.03
CA LEU A 395 -6.17 -4.24 32.96
C LEU A 395 -6.26 -4.68 34.42
N LYS A 396 -7.13 -5.64 34.79
CA LYS A 396 -7.25 -6.14 36.18
C LYS A 396 -5.92 -6.63 36.76
N GLU A 397 -5.09 -7.25 35.93
CA GLU A 397 -3.79 -7.81 36.33
C GLU A 397 -2.64 -6.79 36.27
N LYS A 398 -2.91 -5.54 35.85
CA LYS A 398 -1.92 -4.49 35.59
C LYS A 398 -2.41 -3.13 36.14
N PRO A 399 -2.39 -2.91 37.46
CA PRO A 399 -2.97 -1.71 38.09
C PRO A 399 -2.33 -0.40 37.58
N GLU A 400 -1.03 -0.37 37.32
CA GLU A 400 -0.35 0.81 36.75
C GLU A 400 -0.85 1.15 35.34
N LEU A 401 -1.10 0.12 34.52
CA LEU A 401 -1.63 0.29 33.17
C LEU A 401 -3.09 0.76 33.21
N ALA A 402 -3.86 0.28 34.18
CA ALA A 402 -5.24 0.71 34.42
C ALA A 402 -5.33 2.21 34.77
N VAL A 403 -4.38 2.73 35.56
CA VAL A 403 -4.29 4.17 35.87
C VAL A 403 -4.01 4.97 34.60
N ARG A 404 -3.02 4.56 33.80
CA ARG A 404 -2.68 5.22 32.53
C ARG A 404 -3.84 5.17 31.53
N TRP A 405 -4.57 4.06 31.46
CA TRP A 405 -5.78 3.91 30.67
C TRP A 405 -6.82 4.96 31.05
N LYS A 406 -7.19 5.04 32.34
CA LYS A 406 -8.19 5.99 32.82
C LYS A 406 -7.79 7.45 32.55
N GLN A 407 -6.52 7.78 32.73
CA GLN A 407 -5.99 9.10 32.40
C GLN A 407 -6.05 9.40 30.89
N ALA A 408 -5.74 8.43 30.03
CA ALA A 408 -5.83 8.57 28.59
C ALA A 408 -7.28 8.86 28.13
N LEU A 409 -8.26 8.16 28.70
CA LEU A 409 -9.68 8.40 28.40
C LEU A 409 -10.11 9.82 28.78
N LEU A 410 -9.70 10.31 29.96
CA LEU A 410 -9.98 11.68 30.40
C LEU A 410 -9.29 12.73 29.52
N ARG A 411 -8.12 12.42 28.95
CA ARG A 411 -7.43 13.29 27.99
C ARG A 411 -8.12 13.27 26.62
N ALA A 412 -8.68 12.13 26.21
CA ALA A 412 -9.43 12.01 24.96
C ALA A 412 -10.67 12.92 24.94
N VAL A 413 -11.31 13.16 26.09
CA VAL A 413 -12.40 14.15 26.24
C VAL A 413 -11.98 15.50 25.68
N LYS A 414 -10.82 16.01 26.11
CA LYS A 414 -10.29 17.31 25.64
C LYS A 414 -9.86 17.26 24.18
N MET A 415 -9.19 16.18 23.77
CA MET A 415 -8.72 16.01 22.39
C MET A 415 -9.87 16.01 21.38
N ALA A 416 -10.99 15.37 21.69
CA ALA A 416 -12.16 15.31 20.81
C ALA A 416 -12.80 16.70 20.59
N GLU A 417 -12.68 17.62 21.56
CA GLU A 417 -13.23 18.98 21.46
C GLU A 417 -12.27 19.99 20.83
N ASP A 418 -10.97 19.68 20.75
CA ASP A 418 -9.97 20.62 20.26
C ASP A 418 -10.09 20.81 18.73
N PRO A 419 -10.48 22.01 18.24
CA PRO A 419 -10.63 22.25 16.81
C PRO A 419 -9.30 22.22 16.04
N ASN A 420 -8.16 22.30 16.74
CA ASN A 420 -6.83 22.22 16.11
C ASN A 420 -6.39 20.78 15.83
N VAL A 421 -7.08 19.79 16.41
CA VAL A 421 -6.83 18.38 16.15
C VAL A 421 -7.60 17.96 14.89
N LYS A 422 -6.97 17.16 14.01
CA LYS A 422 -7.62 16.67 12.79
C LYS A 422 -8.86 15.83 13.09
N GLY A 423 -9.87 15.93 12.21
CA GLY A 423 -11.15 15.23 12.32
C GLY A 423 -11.02 13.74 12.62
N GLY A 424 -10.21 12.99 11.87
CA GLY A 424 -9.97 11.57 12.10
C GLY A 424 -9.41 11.23 13.49
N THR A 425 -8.47 12.03 14.00
CA THR A 425 -7.94 11.84 15.37
C THR A 425 -8.97 12.19 16.43
N ARG A 426 -9.81 13.20 16.19
CA ARG A 426 -10.94 13.53 17.08
C ARG A 426 -12.00 12.43 17.06
N TYR A 427 -12.24 11.80 15.92
CA TYR A 427 -13.06 10.59 15.78
C TYR A 427 -12.50 9.46 16.64
N ASP A 428 -11.20 9.18 16.55
CA ASP A 428 -10.55 8.15 17.38
C ASP A 428 -10.65 8.48 18.88
N ALA A 429 -10.49 9.75 19.23
CA ALA A 429 -10.68 10.22 20.61
C ALA A 429 -12.13 10.03 21.10
N LEU A 430 -13.15 10.23 20.25
CA LEU A 430 -14.54 9.97 20.61
C LEU A 430 -14.80 8.49 20.91
N ARG A 431 -14.14 7.57 20.20
CA ARG A 431 -14.20 6.13 20.53
C ARG A 431 -13.56 5.82 21.88
N MET A 432 -12.47 6.50 22.23
CA MET A 432 -11.88 6.41 23.56
C MET A 432 -12.83 6.97 24.63
N VAL A 433 -13.42 8.14 24.39
CA VAL A 433 -14.39 8.77 25.31
C VAL A 433 -15.53 7.82 25.65
N ALA A 434 -16.01 7.02 24.69
CA ALA A 434 -17.05 6.02 24.91
C ALA A 434 -16.67 4.89 25.89
N MET A 435 -15.38 4.71 26.18
CA MET A 435 -14.91 3.73 27.18
C MET A 435 -15.03 4.24 28.62
N LEU A 436 -15.37 5.52 28.84
CA LEU A 436 -15.74 6.04 30.16
C LEU A 436 -17.12 5.52 30.58
N ASP A 437 -17.45 5.74 31.85
CA ASP A 437 -18.83 5.56 32.32
C ASP A 437 -19.80 6.40 31.51
N TYR A 438 -20.96 5.81 31.19
CA TYR A 438 -21.92 6.44 30.30
C TYR A 438 -22.34 7.83 30.79
N ASP A 439 -22.53 7.97 32.10
CA ASP A 439 -22.90 9.24 32.73
C ASP A 439 -21.86 10.35 32.49
N ILE A 440 -20.60 9.99 32.28
CA ILE A 440 -19.49 10.91 32.02
C ILE A 440 -19.45 11.29 30.53
N CYS A 441 -19.58 10.32 29.63
CA CYS A 441 -19.39 10.55 28.19
C CYS A 441 -20.66 10.96 27.44
N GLN A 442 -21.85 10.66 27.96
CA GLN A 442 -23.14 10.85 27.27
C GLN A 442 -23.32 12.27 26.70
N LYS A 443 -22.98 13.29 27.49
CA LYS A 443 -23.17 14.70 27.10
C LYS A 443 -22.34 15.04 25.85
N GLN A 444 -21.09 14.57 25.82
CA GLN A 444 -20.18 14.84 24.70
C GLN A 444 -20.56 14.02 23.46
N LEU A 445 -20.90 12.74 23.63
CA LEU A 445 -21.32 11.89 22.51
C LEU A 445 -22.61 12.42 21.87
N LYS A 446 -23.64 12.77 22.66
CA LYS A 446 -24.90 13.34 22.16
C LYS A 446 -24.72 14.66 21.41
N ARG A 447 -23.75 15.48 21.81
CA ARG A 447 -23.43 16.73 21.09
C ARG A 447 -23.03 16.44 19.64
N TYR A 448 -22.19 15.43 19.40
CA TYR A 448 -21.73 15.07 18.06
C TYR A 448 -22.73 14.20 17.29
N LEU A 449 -23.60 13.45 17.96
CA LEU A 449 -24.73 12.77 17.31
C LEU A 449 -25.63 13.75 16.54
N ASN A 450 -25.90 14.90 17.15
CA ASN A 450 -26.81 15.90 16.60
C ASN A 450 -26.14 16.91 15.66
N ASP A 451 -24.84 16.76 15.40
CA ASP A 451 -24.07 17.67 14.55
C ASP A 451 -23.76 17.03 13.18
N ALA A 452 -24.76 17.02 12.29
CA ALA A 452 -24.63 16.51 10.93
C ALA A 452 -23.61 17.30 10.08
N SER A 453 -23.21 18.51 10.49
CA SER A 453 -22.18 19.29 9.79
C SER A 453 -20.78 18.70 9.96
N HIS A 454 -20.60 17.85 10.98
CA HIS A 454 -19.38 17.10 11.24
C HIS A 454 -19.62 15.59 11.12
N ALA A 455 -19.95 15.11 9.91
CA ALA A 455 -20.29 13.70 9.64
C ALA A 455 -19.27 12.68 10.19
N GLU A 456 -17.98 13.00 10.14
CA GLU A 456 -16.90 12.18 10.70
C GLU A 456 -16.94 12.10 12.24
N LEU A 457 -17.22 13.22 12.93
CA LEU A 457 -17.34 13.23 14.39
C LEU A 457 -18.66 12.59 14.84
N GLN A 458 -19.73 12.77 14.07
CA GLN A 458 -21.00 12.06 14.25
C GLN A 458 -20.78 10.55 14.12
N MET A 459 -19.96 10.09 13.17
CA MET A 459 -19.58 8.67 13.04
C MET A 459 -18.86 8.17 14.30
N GLY A 460 -17.98 8.98 14.89
CA GLY A 460 -17.26 8.63 16.11
C GLY A 460 -18.17 8.49 17.31
N ALA A 461 -19.15 9.39 17.43
CA ALA A 461 -20.16 9.33 18.48
C ALA A 461 -21.09 8.12 18.34
N VAL A 462 -21.58 7.85 17.13
CA VAL A 462 -22.41 6.67 16.83
C VAL A 462 -21.64 5.38 17.11
N SER A 463 -20.40 5.27 16.61
CA SER A 463 -19.55 4.09 16.83
C SER A 463 -19.28 3.89 18.32
N GLY A 464 -18.99 4.98 19.05
CA GLY A 464 -18.77 4.96 20.48
C GLY A 464 -19.99 4.47 21.26
N LEU A 465 -21.18 5.02 21.02
CA LEU A 465 -22.42 4.52 21.64
C LEU A 465 -22.73 3.06 21.27
N GLY A 466 -22.34 2.66 20.05
CA GLY A 466 -22.43 1.28 19.59
C GLY A 466 -21.61 0.31 20.43
N ASP A 467 -20.55 0.79 21.07
CA ASP A 467 -19.65 0.02 21.94
C ASP A 467 -20.04 0.07 23.43
N ILE A 468 -21.15 0.72 23.80
CA ILE A 468 -21.63 0.85 25.18
C ILE A 468 -22.87 -0.02 25.41
N ASP A 469 -22.73 -1.14 26.11
CA ASP A 469 -23.84 -2.06 26.38
C ASP A 469 -24.69 -1.62 27.59
N VAL A 470 -25.33 -0.44 27.49
CA VAL A 470 -26.35 0.01 28.47
C VAL A 470 -27.67 0.41 27.78
N PRO A 471 -28.84 0.22 28.43
CA PRO A 471 -30.14 0.56 27.85
C PRO A 471 -30.30 2.04 27.48
N THR A 472 -29.71 2.96 28.26
CA THR A 472 -29.78 4.40 28.00
C THR A 472 -29.00 4.80 26.75
N ALA A 473 -27.81 4.24 26.52
CA ALA A 473 -27.05 4.44 25.27
C ALA A 473 -27.82 3.90 24.06
N THR A 474 -28.52 2.77 24.22
CA THR A 474 -29.41 2.21 23.19
C THR A 474 -30.54 3.19 22.84
N ALA A 475 -31.18 3.78 23.84
CA ALA A 475 -32.23 4.77 23.64
C ALA A 475 -31.71 6.02 22.92
N ASP A 476 -30.53 6.52 23.30
CA ASP A 476 -29.90 7.68 22.66
C ASP A 476 -29.51 7.41 21.20
N LEU A 477 -29.03 6.21 20.88
CA LEU A 477 -28.79 5.77 19.50
C LEU A 477 -30.09 5.78 18.67
N ILE A 478 -31.17 5.21 19.21
CA ILE A 478 -32.49 5.17 18.54
C ILE A 478 -33.02 6.59 18.31
N GLU A 479 -32.99 7.45 19.33
CA GLU A 479 -33.45 8.84 19.25
C GLU A 479 -32.69 9.63 18.18
N SER A 480 -31.40 9.33 18.00
CA SER A 480 -30.56 10.03 17.03
C SER A 480 -30.81 9.61 15.58
N LEU A 481 -31.38 8.43 15.30
CA LEU A 481 -31.53 7.87 13.94
C LEU A 481 -32.04 8.88 12.88
N PRO A 482 -33.08 9.69 13.15
CA PRO A 482 -33.60 10.63 12.15
C PRO A 482 -32.64 11.77 11.75
N VAL A 483 -31.68 12.11 12.62
CA VAL A 483 -30.75 13.23 12.41
C VAL A 483 -29.34 12.79 11.98
N LEU A 484 -29.10 11.48 11.94
CA LEU A 484 -27.85 10.92 11.45
C LEU A 484 -27.75 11.04 9.92
N THR A 485 -26.53 11.21 9.41
CA THR A 485 -26.26 11.04 7.97
C THR A 485 -26.58 9.60 7.55
N PRO A 486 -26.93 9.33 6.27
CA PRO A 486 -27.28 7.99 5.81
C PRO A 486 -26.25 6.92 6.17
N ARG A 487 -24.96 7.23 6.00
CA ARG A 487 -23.86 6.35 6.42
C ARG A 487 -23.87 6.06 7.92
N ASN A 488 -24.06 7.09 8.74
CA ASN A 488 -24.09 6.94 10.20
C ASN A 488 -25.37 6.24 10.69
N GLN A 489 -26.50 6.35 9.97
CA GLN A 489 -27.70 5.56 10.22
C GLN A 489 -27.41 4.06 10.08
N LYS A 490 -26.73 3.64 9.02
CA LYS A 490 -26.34 2.25 8.81
C LYS A 490 -25.47 1.72 9.96
N ILE A 491 -24.48 2.49 10.40
CA ILE A 491 -23.62 2.14 11.54
C ILE A 491 -24.45 2.02 12.84
N ALA A 492 -25.34 2.98 13.10
CA ALA A 492 -26.21 2.97 14.27
C ALA A 492 -27.14 1.75 14.27
N LEU A 493 -27.75 1.42 13.13
CA LEU A 493 -28.64 0.28 12.98
C LEU A 493 -27.91 -1.05 13.20
N LEU A 494 -26.70 -1.20 12.64
CA LEU A 494 -25.86 -2.37 12.88
C LEU A 494 -25.50 -2.52 14.37
N ALA A 495 -25.22 -1.41 15.05
CA ALA A 495 -24.97 -1.41 16.48
C ALA A 495 -26.22 -1.72 17.31
N LEU A 496 -27.40 -1.34 16.82
CA LEU A 496 -28.70 -1.60 17.46
C LEU A 496 -29.19 -3.04 17.27
N ILE A 497 -28.67 -3.78 16.29
CA ILE A 497 -28.98 -5.21 16.15
C ILE A 497 -27.87 -6.14 16.66
N ARG A 498 -26.90 -5.57 17.39
CA ARG A 498 -25.75 -6.32 17.94
C ARG A 498 -26.15 -7.28 19.06
N THR A 499 -27.23 -7.00 19.78
CA THR A 499 -27.78 -7.85 20.83
C THR A 499 -29.30 -7.92 20.73
N ASP A 500 -29.86 -9.00 21.25
CA ASP A 500 -31.31 -9.21 21.32
C ASP A 500 -32.02 -8.01 21.97
N ALA A 501 -31.50 -7.55 23.12
CA ALA A 501 -32.10 -6.44 23.86
C ALA A 501 -32.15 -5.15 23.04
N ARG A 502 -31.08 -4.83 22.29
CA ARG A 502 -31.03 -3.67 21.42
C ARG A 502 -31.95 -3.83 20.20
N ALA A 503 -31.99 -5.02 19.61
CA ALA A 503 -32.85 -5.32 18.47
C ALA A 503 -34.34 -5.19 18.85
N ILE A 504 -34.72 -5.73 20.00
CA ILE A 504 -36.07 -5.58 20.58
C ILE A 504 -36.39 -4.09 20.82
N ALA A 505 -35.46 -3.32 21.37
CA ALA A 505 -35.65 -1.89 21.61
C ALA A 505 -35.87 -1.12 20.30
N LEU A 506 -35.07 -1.40 19.26
CA LEU A 506 -35.24 -0.82 17.93
C LEU A 506 -36.62 -1.16 17.34
N LEU A 507 -37.03 -2.44 17.35
CA LEU A 507 -38.32 -2.86 16.80
C LEU A 507 -39.50 -2.22 17.55
N LYS A 508 -39.44 -2.14 18.88
CA LYS A 508 -40.45 -1.44 19.69
C LYS A 508 -40.49 0.06 19.38
N ALA A 509 -39.34 0.69 19.14
CA ALA A 509 -39.30 2.09 18.71
C ALA A 509 -39.91 2.28 17.31
N ILE A 510 -39.69 1.36 16.37
CA ILE A 510 -40.32 1.39 15.04
C ILE A 510 -41.84 1.23 15.14
N GLN A 511 -42.34 0.35 16.00
CA GLN A 511 -43.80 0.22 16.25
C GLN A 511 -44.43 1.54 16.69
N GLN A 512 -43.75 2.28 17.58
CA GLN A 512 -44.20 3.57 18.08
C GLN A 512 -44.00 4.71 17.05
N GLN A 513 -42.95 4.63 16.25
CA GLN A 513 -42.51 5.66 15.31
C GLN A 513 -42.32 5.06 13.92
N GLN A 514 -43.44 4.80 13.24
CA GLN A 514 -43.49 4.09 11.96
C GLN A 514 -42.59 4.66 10.85
N HIS A 515 -42.21 5.95 10.92
CA HIS A 515 -41.29 6.54 9.96
C HIS A 515 -39.88 5.94 10.04
N LEU A 516 -39.46 5.40 11.20
CA LEU A 516 -38.18 4.71 11.37
C LEU A 516 -38.10 3.40 10.57
N ALA A 517 -39.24 2.79 10.24
CA ALA A 517 -39.29 1.59 9.40
C ALA A 517 -38.62 1.80 8.03
N LYS A 518 -38.64 3.04 7.51
CA LYS A 518 -38.02 3.42 6.23
C LYS A 518 -36.49 3.33 6.25
N LEU A 519 -35.88 3.31 7.43
CA LEU A 519 -34.43 3.20 7.59
C LEU A 519 -33.94 1.74 7.52
N ILE A 520 -34.85 0.77 7.57
CA ILE A 520 -34.51 -0.66 7.52
C ILE A 520 -34.45 -1.10 6.07
N ASP A 521 -33.23 -1.36 5.59
CA ASP A 521 -33.00 -1.90 4.25
C ASP A 521 -33.31 -3.41 4.18
N GLY A 522 -33.27 -3.97 2.96
CA GLY A 522 -33.60 -5.38 2.72
C GLY A 522 -32.67 -6.37 3.42
N GLU A 523 -31.38 -6.04 3.59
CA GLU A 523 -30.42 -6.90 4.27
C GLU A 523 -30.70 -6.92 5.78
N LEU A 524 -30.90 -5.75 6.38
CA LEU A 524 -31.21 -5.61 7.78
C LEU A 524 -32.55 -6.24 8.14
N LEU A 525 -33.56 -6.04 7.29
CA LEU A 525 -34.86 -6.69 7.43
C LEU A 525 -34.73 -8.21 7.43
N GLN A 526 -33.96 -8.76 6.49
CA GLN A 526 -33.71 -10.20 6.43
C GLN A 526 -33.06 -10.70 7.72
N ARG A 527 -32.04 -9.98 8.24
CA ARG A 527 -31.37 -10.33 9.51
C ARG A 527 -32.32 -10.30 10.71
N LEU A 528 -33.26 -9.36 10.73
CA LEU A 528 -34.27 -9.27 11.80
C LEU A 528 -35.30 -10.41 11.70
N LYS A 529 -35.75 -10.76 10.48
CA LYS A 529 -36.71 -11.87 10.26
C LYS A 529 -36.10 -13.25 10.48
N THR A 530 -34.79 -13.43 10.25
CA THR A 530 -34.07 -14.68 10.50
C THR A 530 -33.27 -14.68 11.80
N HIS A 531 -33.51 -13.70 12.68
CA HIS A 531 -32.80 -13.56 13.95
C HIS A 531 -32.97 -14.80 14.84
N GLN A 532 -31.96 -15.23 15.60
CA GLN A 532 -32.06 -16.49 16.36
C GLN A 532 -33.13 -16.45 17.47
N THR A 533 -33.40 -15.25 17.99
CA THR A 533 -34.35 -14.99 19.08
C THR A 533 -35.77 -14.84 18.58
N ALA A 534 -36.69 -15.69 19.05
CA ALA A 534 -38.09 -15.72 18.63
C ALA A 534 -38.82 -14.38 18.84
N GLU A 535 -38.56 -13.66 19.93
CA GLU A 535 -39.17 -12.34 20.17
C GLU A 535 -38.80 -11.31 19.09
N VAL A 536 -37.53 -11.30 18.65
CA VAL A 536 -37.05 -10.40 17.58
C VAL A 536 -37.75 -10.74 16.26
N GLN A 537 -37.83 -12.02 15.91
CA GLN A 537 -38.52 -12.46 14.68
C GLN A 537 -40.00 -12.08 14.69
N GLN A 538 -40.70 -12.33 15.81
CA GLN A 538 -42.12 -12.03 15.95
C GLN A 538 -42.40 -10.54 15.81
N LEU A 539 -41.60 -9.70 16.48
CA LEU A 539 -41.72 -8.24 16.36
C LEU A 539 -41.40 -7.77 14.94
N ALA A 540 -40.37 -8.32 14.29
CA ALA A 540 -40.04 -7.98 12.92
C ALA A 540 -41.16 -8.34 11.94
N ASN A 541 -41.71 -9.55 12.03
CA ASN A 541 -42.83 -9.97 11.18
C ASN A 541 -44.08 -9.11 11.43
N GLN A 542 -44.40 -8.78 12.69
CA GLN A 542 -45.54 -7.91 13.00
C GLN A 542 -45.42 -6.49 12.44
N ILE A 543 -44.20 -5.98 12.24
CA ILE A 543 -43.95 -4.62 11.76
C ILE A 543 -43.89 -4.57 10.24
N PHE A 544 -43.33 -5.61 9.61
CA PHE A 544 -42.92 -5.59 8.20
C PHE A 544 -43.63 -6.61 7.30
N ASP A 545 -44.57 -7.40 7.83
CA ASP A 545 -45.56 -8.19 7.06
C ASP A 545 -46.95 -7.56 7.20
#